data_AF-A0AAV2ZBA7-F1
#
_entry.id   AF-A0AAV2ZBA7-F1
#
_cell.length_a   1.000
_cell.length_b   1.000
_cell.length_c   1.000
_cell.angle_alpha   90.00
_cell.angle_beta   90.00
_cell.angle_gamma   90.00
#
_symmetry.space_group_name_H-M   'P 1'
#
loop_
_entity.id
_entity.type
_entity.pdbx_description
1 polymer ?
#
loop_
_entity_poly.entity_id
_entity_poly.type
_entity_poly.pdbx_seq_one_letter_code
_entity_poly.pdbx_strand_id
1 'polypeptide(L)'
;MKNTLSSRNLRGLPTTSSIISKGVLDTTGVRLSDRHVRRVLSTELKHSFKLGIQRDIRSYASENVSYRGDYLKRSLSNYTQFWNPTRPEVFLDESYCNEHHVANLTWLPVGAKVERVAPSGKGRRVCILGAGVIHYNHVGKKQLVGNWVEGFRHVWSTQAKNEDYHGNVDSALFENWFYKLCENLHTHYDPCRIHMDGAKYHKRNVNLAPNSNAKKEEMQRWLLPHEHAQLYAIIKEKKADPRYATCIIAEGFEHEILFTPPYHRSS
;
A
#
# COMPACT_ATOMS: atom_id res chain seq x y z
N MET A 1 -32.09 -13.32 -16.48
CA MET A 1 -31.11 -12.22 -16.35
C MET A 1 -31.47 -11.22 -15.26
N LYS A 2 -32.57 -10.44 -15.39
CA LYS A 2 -32.96 -9.40 -14.40
C LYS A 2 -33.10 -9.96 -12.98
N ASN A 3 -33.79 -11.08 -12.77
CA ASN A 3 -34.01 -11.66 -11.44
C ASN A 3 -32.70 -12.12 -10.76
N THR A 4 -31.82 -12.79 -11.51
CA THR A 4 -30.48 -13.20 -11.02
C THR A 4 -29.63 -12.00 -10.65
N LEU A 5 -29.69 -10.93 -11.46
CA LEU A 5 -28.92 -9.70 -11.24
C LEU A 5 -29.45 -8.90 -10.04
N SER A 6 -30.75 -8.65 -9.98
CA SER A 6 -31.41 -7.91 -8.90
C SER A 6 -31.26 -8.63 -7.56
N SER A 7 -31.50 -9.94 -7.50
CA SER A 7 -31.38 -10.71 -6.25
C SER A 7 -29.96 -10.75 -5.70
N ARG A 8 -28.93 -10.72 -6.56
CA ARG A 8 -27.53 -10.69 -6.12
C ARG A 8 -27.07 -9.29 -5.73
N ASN A 9 -27.51 -8.26 -6.47
CA ASN A 9 -27.23 -6.87 -6.13
C ASN A 9 -27.89 -6.47 -4.80
N LEU A 10 -29.12 -6.94 -4.52
CA LEU A 10 -29.80 -6.75 -3.21
C LEU A 10 -29.04 -7.40 -2.05
N ARG A 11 -28.27 -8.47 -2.33
CA ARG A 11 -27.41 -9.16 -1.36
C ARG A 11 -25.97 -8.64 -1.34
N GLY A 12 -25.65 -7.58 -2.09
CA GLY A 12 -24.30 -7.02 -2.19
C GLY A 12 -23.26 -7.92 -2.87
N LEU A 13 -23.68 -8.96 -3.59
CA LEU A 13 -22.77 -9.94 -4.20
C LEU A 13 -22.28 -9.49 -5.59
N PRO A 14 -20.99 -9.66 -5.92
CA PRO A 14 -20.50 -9.37 -7.26
C PRO A 14 -21.16 -10.31 -8.28
N THR A 15 -21.55 -9.73 -9.41
CA THR A 15 -22.30 -10.41 -10.45
C THR A 15 -21.65 -10.12 -11.80
N THR A 16 -20.91 -11.11 -12.29
CA THR A 16 -20.28 -11.12 -13.62
C THR A 16 -21.25 -11.64 -14.69
N SER A 17 -20.93 -11.41 -15.96
CA SER A 17 -21.71 -11.97 -17.08
C SER A 17 -21.72 -13.50 -17.08
N SER A 18 -20.67 -14.16 -16.60
CA SER A 18 -20.64 -15.61 -16.43
C SER A 18 -21.63 -16.11 -15.36
N ILE A 19 -21.75 -15.38 -14.24
CA ILE A 19 -22.72 -15.71 -13.19
C ILE A 19 -24.16 -15.53 -13.71
N ILE A 20 -24.40 -14.49 -14.50
CA ILE A 20 -25.70 -14.24 -15.11
C ILE A 20 -26.03 -15.30 -16.17
N SER A 21 -25.04 -15.70 -16.98
CA SER A 21 -25.20 -16.78 -17.97
C SER A 21 -25.58 -18.09 -17.28
N LYS A 22 -24.85 -18.47 -16.21
CA LYS A 22 -25.15 -19.66 -15.42
C LYS A 22 -26.56 -19.60 -14.82
N GLY A 23 -26.92 -18.47 -14.20
CA GLY A 23 -28.27 -18.32 -13.64
C GLY A 23 -29.39 -18.32 -14.69
N VAL A 24 -29.12 -17.96 -15.94
CA VAL A 24 -30.10 -18.11 -17.04
C VAL A 24 -30.20 -19.57 -17.44
N LEU A 25 -29.07 -20.27 -17.61
CA LEU A 25 -29.05 -21.69 -17.89
C LEU A 25 -29.84 -22.48 -16.83
N ASP A 26 -29.63 -22.19 -15.54
CA ASP A 26 -30.28 -22.89 -14.44
C ASP A 26 -31.81 -22.64 -14.40
N THR A 27 -32.28 -21.46 -14.83
CA THR A 27 -33.73 -21.15 -14.80
C THR A 27 -34.46 -21.51 -16.10
N THR A 28 -33.81 -21.41 -17.26
CA THR A 28 -34.48 -21.53 -18.57
C THR A 28 -33.94 -22.66 -19.43
N GLY A 29 -32.90 -23.38 -19.00
CA GLY A 29 -32.22 -24.41 -19.79
C GLY A 29 -31.39 -23.89 -20.97
N VAL A 30 -31.32 -22.56 -21.17
CA VAL A 30 -30.66 -21.95 -22.33
C VAL A 30 -29.28 -21.43 -21.94
N ARG A 31 -28.24 -21.91 -22.62
CA ARG A 31 -26.87 -21.42 -22.44
C ARG A 31 -26.62 -20.19 -23.32
N LEU A 32 -26.23 -19.08 -22.70
CA LEU A 32 -25.89 -17.86 -23.41
C LEU A 32 -24.38 -17.61 -23.39
N SER A 33 -23.84 -17.13 -24.51
CA SER A 33 -22.44 -16.71 -24.55
C SER A 33 -22.22 -15.45 -23.71
N ASP A 34 -21.03 -15.31 -23.15
CA ASP A 34 -20.67 -14.16 -22.32
C ASP A 34 -20.87 -12.83 -23.08
N ARG A 35 -20.50 -12.81 -24.37
CA ARG A 35 -20.72 -11.68 -25.29
C ARG A 35 -22.21 -11.31 -25.41
N HIS A 36 -23.10 -12.30 -25.54
CA HIS A 36 -24.54 -12.05 -25.65
C HIS A 36 -25.10 -11.47 -24.35
N VAL A 37 -24.67 -12.00 -23.20
CA VAL A 37 -25.07 -11.50 -21.88
C VAL A 37 -24.62 -10.06 -21.68
N ARG A 38 -23.36 -9.73 -22.00
CA ARG A 38 -22.84 -8.36 -21.91
C ARG A 38 -23.62 -7.39 -22.80
N ARG A 39 -23.93 -7.78 -24.04
CA ARG A 39 -24.73 -6.98 -24.98
C ARG A 39 -26.10 -6.66 -24.40
N VAL A 40 -26.86 -7.68 -23.99
CA VAL A 40 -28.21 -7.50 -23.43
C VAL A 40 -28.17 -6.62 -22.17
N LEU A 41 -27.16 -6.81 -21.30
CA LEU A 41 -27.00 -5.99 -20.10
C LEU A 41 -26.74 -4.52 -20.42
N SER A 42 -25.87 -4.22 -21.38
CA SER A 42 -25.52 -2.84 -21.73
C SER A 42 -26.60 -2.15 -22.56
N THR A 43 -27.14 -2.81 -23.59
CA THR A 43 -28.02 -2.19 -24.59
C THR A 43 -29.48 -2.22 -24.18
N GLU A 44 -29.97 -3.34 -23.66
CA GLU A 44 -31.41 -3.53 -23.41
C GLU A 44 -31.77 -3.29 -21.94
N LEU A 45 -30.90 -3.69 -21.02
CA LEU A 45 -31.14 -3.55 -19.59
C LEU A 45 -30.57 -2.26 -19.00
N LYS A 46 -29.82 -1.46 -19.77
CA LYS A 46 -29.18 -0.21 -19.31
C LYS A 46 -28.33 -0.41 -18.04
N HIS A 47 -27.49 -1.44 -18.02
CA HIS A 47 -26.52 -1.69 -16.96
C HIS A 47 -25.10 -1.39 -17.45
N SER A 48 -24.19 -1.06 -16.53
CA SER A 48 -22.77 -0.88 -16.81
C SER A 48 -21.92 -1.71 -15.86
N PHE A 49 -20.81 -2.25 -16.38
CA PHE A 49 -19.84 -3.01 -15.60
C PHE A 49 -18.83 -2.03 -15.00
N LYS A 50 -18.97 -1.73 -13.72
CA LYS A 50 -18.18 -0.68 -13.05
C LYS A 50 -17.69 -1.14 -11.68
N LEU A 51 -16.61 -0.51 -11.23
CA LEU A 51 -16.13 -0.60 -9.86
C LEU A 51 -17.16 0.05 -8.93
N GLY A 52 -17.46 -0.56 -7.78
CA GLY A 52 -18.14 0.16 -6.70
C GLY A 52 -17.26 1.34 -6.29
N ILE A 53 -17.80 2.56 -6.32
CA ILE A 53 -16.98 3.76 -6.15
C ILE A 53 -16.84 4.05 -4.66
N GLN A 54 -15.61 4.00 -4.15
CA GLN A 54 -15.19 4.79 -3.00
C GLN A 54 -14.11 5.74 -3.54
N ARG A 55 -14.46 7.00 -3.74
CA ARG A 55 -13.52 8.07 -4.12
C ARG A 55 -13.41 8.99 -2.92
N ASP A 56 -12.21 9.11 -2.35
CA ASP A 56 -11.91 10.13 -1.35
C ASP A 56 -11.47 11.41 -2.07
N ILE A 57 -12.19 12.51 -1.83
CA ILE A 57 -11.95 13.84 -2.42
C ILE A 57 -10.62 14.44 -1.89
N ARG A 58 -10.09 13.92 -0.76
CA ARG A 58 -8.83 14.39 -0.13
C ARG A 58 -7.57 14.09 -0.95
N SER A 59 -7.63 13.21 -1.95
CA SER A 59 -6.49 12.90 -2.82
C SER A 59 -6.06 14.08 -3.71
N TYR A 60 -6.85 15.16 -3.75
CA TYR A 60 -6.62 16.37 -4.55
C TYR A 60 -6.32 17.61 -3.69
N ALA A 61 -6.14 17.46 -2.37
CA ALA A 61 -5.72 18.57 -1.52
C ALA A 61 -4.37 19.14 -2.01
N SER A 62 -4.21 20.46 -1.96
CA SER A 62 -3.03 21.17 -2.46
C SER A 62 -1.72 20.68 -1.85
N GLU A 63 -1.76 20.27 -0.58
CA GLU A 63 -0.62 19.73 0.15
C GLU A 63 -0.18 18.38 -0.44
N ASN A 64 -1.13 17.51 -0.79
CA ASN A 64 -0.85 16.22 -1.41
C ASN A 64 -0.30 16.39 -2.85
N VAL A 65 -0.76 17.40 -3.57
CA VAL A 65 -0.24 17.74 -4.90
C VAL A 65 1.19 18.27 -4.79
N SER A 66 1.46 19.18 -3.85
CA SER A 66 2.81 19.68 -3.59
C SER A 66 3.76 18.54 -3.20
N TYR A 67 3.35 17.68 -2.27
CA TYR A 67 4.14 16.53 -1.83
C TYR A 67 4.47 15.59 -3.00
N ARG A 68 3.51 15.31 -3.89
CA ARG A 68 3.75 14.53 -5.11
C ARG A 68 4.76 15.22 -6.02
N GLY A 69 4.65 16.54 -6.19
CA GLY A 69 5.63 17.33 -6.95
C GLY A 69 7.04 17.18 -6.39
N ASP A 70 7.20 17.31 -5.08
CA ASP A 70 8.51 17.21 -4.42
C ASP A 70 9.07 15.78 -4.44
N TYR A 71 8.22 14.77 -4.25
CA TYR A 71 8.59 13.37 -4.44
C TYR A 71 9.08 13.11 -5.87
N LEU A 72 8.35 13.57 -6.89
CA LEU A 72 8.74 13.37 -8.29
C LEU A 72 10.04 14.09 -8.60
N LYS A 73 10.24 15.34 -8.15
CA LYS A 73 11.51 16.06 -8.32
C LYS A 73 12.68 15.29 -7.71
N ARG A 74 12.51 14.77 -6.48
CA ARG A 74 13.54 13.97 -5.81
C ARG A 74 13.79 12.66 -6.53
N SER A 75 12.74 11.91 -6.90
CA SER A 75 12.88 10.66 -7.65
C SER A 75 13.60 10.88 -8.98
N LEU A 76 13.19 11.88 -9.76
CA LEU A 76 13.78 12.23 -11.04
C LEU A 76 15.22 12.74 -10.93
N SER A 77 15.64 13.27 -9.79
CA SER A 77 17.03 13.73 -9.60
C SER A 77 18.06 12.60 -9.67
N ASN A 78 17.62 11.35 -9.56
CA ASN A 78 18.47 10.17 -9.70
C ASN A 78 18.54 9.67 -11.15
N TYR A 79 17.97 10.38 -12.13
CA TYR A 79 18.01 9.94 -13.52
C TYR A 79 18.94 10.82 -14.36
N THR A 80 19.73 10.18 -15.21
CA THR A 80 20.50 10.85 -16.26
C THR A 80 19.57 11.37 -17.38
N GLN A 81 20.11 12.18 -18.29
CA GLN A 81 19.39 12.63 -19.50
C GLN A 81 18.86 11.49 -20.39
N PHE A 82 19.42 10.28 -20.25
CA PHE A 82 19.01 9.09 -20.99
C PHE A 82 18.03 8.20 -20.21
N TRP A 83 17.47 8.70 -19.11
CA TRP A 83 16.52 7.95 -18.25
C TRP A 83 17.12 6.69 -17.61
N ASN A 84 18.43 6.66 -17.43
CA ASN A 84 19.11 5.65 -16.63
C ASN A 84 19.32 6.16 -15.21
N PRO A 85 19.03 5.35 -14.18
CA PRO A 85 19.25 5.74 -12.80
C PRO A 85 20.77 5.85 -12.51
N THR A 86 21.18 6.89 -11.79
CA THR A 86 22.58 7.11 -11.38
C THR A 86 22.96 6.31 -10.14
N ARG A 87 21.97 5.91 -9.34
CA ARG A 87 22.08 4.88 -8.30
C ARG A 87 20.90 3.91 -8.38
N PRO A 88 21.03 2.64 -7.96
CA PRO A 88 19.92 1.69 -7.99
C PRO A 88 18.67 2.20 -7.26
N GLU A 89 17.51 2.02 -7.89
CA GLU A 89 16.19 2.31 -7.31
C GLU A 89 15.55 1.03 -6.79
N VAL A 90 15.27 0.98 -5.49
CA VAL A 90 14.64 -0.16 -4.82
C VAL A 90 13.22 0.23 -4.44
N PHE A 91 12.25 -0.59 -4.80
CA PHE A 91 10.83 -0.40 -4.47
C PHE A 91 10.38 -1.55 -3.59
N LEU A 92 9.80 -1.23 -2.44
CA LEU A 92 9.21 -2.22 -1.55
C LEU A 92 7.76 -1.88 -1.22
N ASP A 93 6.96 -2.92 -1.00
CA ASP A 93 5.56 -2.78 -0.58
C ASP A 93 5.06 -4.04 0.14
N GLU A 94 4.02 -3.86 0.94
CA GLU A 94 3.21 -4.94 1.49
C GLU A 94 1.90 -5.09 0.72
N SER A 95 1.62 -6.30 0.27
CA SER A 95 0.31 -6.66 -0.26
C SER A 95 -0.36 -7.70 0.61
N TYR A 96 -1.69 -7.65 0.64
CA TYR A 96 -2.48 -8.59 1.42
C TYR A 96 -3.57 -9.19 0.55
N CYS A 97 -3.63 -10.51 0.54
CA CYS A 97 -4.65 -11.28 -0.16
C CYS A 97 -5.57 -11.96 0.86
N ASN A 98 -6.86 -11.66 0.83
CA ASN A 98 -7.84 -12.37 1.64
C ASN A 98 -8.33 -13.63 0.89
N GLU A 99 -8.47 -14.74 1.62
CA GLU A 99 -8.97 -16.04 1.12
C GLU A 99 -10.35 -15.92 0.43
N HIS A 100 -11.16 -14.95 0.85
CA HIS A 100 -12.47 -14.65 0.24
C HIS A 100 -12.44 -13.39 -0.64
N HIS A 101 -11.41 -13.23 -1.48
CA HIS A 101 -11.35 -12.15 -2.48
C HIS A 101 -12.55 -12.25 -3.45
N VAL A 102 -13.52 -11.35 -3.29
CA VAL A 102 -14.66 -11.22 -4.20
C VAL A 102 -14.32 -10.23 -5.33
N ALA A 103 -14.76 -10.53 -6.56
CA ALA A 103 -14.50 -9.69 -7.73
C ALA A 103 -14.98 -8.23 -7.50
N ASN A 104 -14.10 -7.26 -7.76
CA ASN A 104 -14.39 -5.84 -7.49
C ASN A 104 -15.40 -5.23 -8.48
N LEU A 105 -15.60 -5.84 -9.65
CA LEU A 105 -16.48 -5.35 -10.72
C LEU A 105 -17.82 -6.10 -10.72
N THR A 106 -18.92 -5.37 -10.88
CA THR A 106 -20.27 -5.94 -10.98
C THR A 106 -21.12 -5.14 -11.96
N TRP A 107 -22.16 -5.77 -12.53
CA TRP A 107 -23.14 -5.10 -13.38
C TRP A 107 -24.16 -4.33 -12.52
N LEU A 108 -24.24 -3.01 -12.70
CA LEU A 108 -25.18 -2.13 -11.99
C LEU A 108 -26.05 -1.35 -12.98
N PRO A 109 -27.31 -1.02 -12.63
CA PRO A 109 -28.10 -0.09 -13.43
C PRO A 109 -27.35 1.23 -13.60
N VAL A 110 -27.42 1.82 -14.80
CA VAL A 110 -26.81 3.13 -15.05
C VAL A 110 -27.45 4.17 -14.10
N GLY A 111 -26.62 4.86 -13.31
CA GLY A 111 -27.05 5.87 -12.34
C GLY A 111 -27.29 5.36 -10.91
N ALA A 112 -27.25 4.05 -10.67
CA ALA A 112 -27.41 3.50 -9.33
C ALA A 112 -26.19 3.79 -8.44
N LYS A 113 -26.44 4.32 -7.23
CA LYS A 113 -25.48 4.35 -6.12
C LYS A 113 -25.82 3.16 -5.21
N VAL A 114 -24.99 2.14 -5.20
CA VAL A 114 -25.11 1.04 -4.22
C VAL A 114 -23.94 1.15 -3.27
N GLU A 115 -24.22 1.46 -2.01
CA GLU A 115 -23.26 1.29 -0.92
C GLU A 115 -23.09 -0.22 -0.70
N ARG A 116 -21.85 -0.71 -0.87
CA ARG A 116 -21.56 -2.12 -0.61
C ARG A 116 -21.39 -2.32 0.89
N VAL A 117 -22.23 -3.15 1.49
CA VAL A 117 -21.88 -3.87 2.70
C VAL A 117 -21.19 -5.16 2.26
N ALA A 118 -19.93 -5.07 1.85
CA ALA A 118 -19.11 -6.27 1.86
C ALA A 118 -18.76 -6.55 3.33
N PRO A 119 -18.92 -7.77 3.86
CA PRO A 119 -18.22 -8.15 5.07
C PRO A 119 -16.71 -8.15 4.74
N SER A 120 -16.09 -6.99 4.90
CA SER A 120 -14.65 -6.85 4.88
C SER A 120 -14.08 -7.70 6.02
N GLY A 121 -13.14 -8.61 5.71
CA GLY A 121 -12.19 -9.09 6.71
C GLY A 121 -12.46 -10.41 7.43
N LYS A 122 -13.44 -11.24 7.06
CA LYS A 122 -13.52 -12.63 7.57
C LYS A 122 -12.83 -13.57 6.58
N GLY A 123 -11.79 -14.29 7.01
CA GLY A 123 -11.04 -15.29 6.21
C GLY A 123 -9.54 -15.31 6.53
N ARG A 124 -8.80 -16.33 6.09
CA ARG A 124 -7.33 -16.30 6.16
C ARG A 124 -6.81 -15.15 5.30
N ARG A 125 -5.76 -14.48 5.78
CA ARG A 125 -5.08 -13.40 5.06
C ARG A 125 -3.64 -13.81 4.83
N VAL A 126 -3.24 -13.80 3.57
CA VAL A 126 -1.84 -13.97 3.18
C VAL A 126 -1.23 -12.59 3.08
N CYS A 127 -0.09 -12.40 3.75
CA CYS A 127 0.74 -11.23 3.61
C CYS A 127 1.86 -11.53 2.61
N ILE A 128 2.16 -10.55 1.76
CA ILE A 128 3.26 -10.55 0.81
C ILE A 128 4.09 -9.33 1.11
N LEU A 129 5.38 -9.51 1.38
CA LEU A 129 6.37 -8.45 1.54
C LEU A 129 7.47 -8.67 0.53
N GLY A 130 7.77 -7.66 -0.28
CA GLY A 130 8.73 -7.82 -1.37
C GLY A 130 9.49 -6.55 -1.70
N ALA A 131 10.73 -6.71 -2.19
CA ALA A 131 11.54 -5.64 -2.75
C ALA A 131 11.97 -5.95 -4.20
N GLY A 132 11.73 -5.01 -5.11
CA GLY A 132 12.27 -5.02 -6.47
C GLY A 132 13.35 -3.95 -6.63
N VAL A 133 14.31 -4.17 -7.52
CA VAL A 133 15.40 -3.25 -7.82
C VAL A 133 15.46 -2.95 -9.32
N ILE A 134 15.67 -1.68 -9.65
CA ILE A 134 15.95 -1.19 -10.99
C ILE A 134 17.32 -0.53 -10.97
N HIS A 135 18.25 -1.00 -11.79
CA HIS A 135 19.59 -0.42 -11.90
C HIS A 135 20.08 -0.45 -13.34
N TYR A 136 21.07 0.38 -13.66
CA TYR A 136 21.74 0.33 -14.95
C TYR A 136 22.95 -0.61 -14.85
N ASN A 137 22.96 -1.66 -15.66
CA ASN A 137 24.10 -2.56 -15.70
C ASN A 137 25.23 -1.90 -16.51
N HIS A 138 26.37 -1.67 -15.86
CA HIS A 138 27.57 -1.12 -16.50
C HIS A 138 28.54 -2.19 -17.00
N VAL A 139 28.36 -3.45 -16.58
CA VAL A 139 29.26 -4.57 -16.87
C VAL A 139 28.63 -5.49 -17.93
N GLY A 140 29.39 -5.78 -18.99
CA GLY A 140 28.87 -6.57 -20.11
C GLY A 140 27.87 -5.77 -20.94
N LYS A 141 26.67 -6.32 -21.18
CA LYS A 141 25.63 -5.63 -21.96
C LYS A 141 25.07 -4.46 -21.16
N LYS A 142 25.44 -3.25 -21.58
CA LYS A 142 24.95 -1.99 -21.02
C LYS A 142 23.45 -1.84 -21.27
N GLN A 143 22.65 -1.95 -20.21
CA GLN A 143 21.19 -1.85 -20.29
C GLN A 143 20.58 -1.58 -18.93
N LEU A 144 19.37 -1.02 -18.92
CA LEU A 144 18.52 -0.98 -17.74
C LEU A 144 18.06 -2.39 -17.38
N VAL A 145 18.17 -2.75 -16.11
CA VAL A 145 17.79 -4.07 -15.57
C VAL A 145 16.83 -3.86 -14.41
N GLY A 146 15.75 -4.65 -14.38
CA GLY A 146 14.80 -4.70 -13.28
C GLY A 146 14.60 -6.13 -12.82
N ASN A 147 14.79 -6.40 -11.52
CA ASN A 147 14.66 -7.72 -10.91
C ASN A 147 14.00 -7.64 -9.53
N TRP A 148 13.58 -8.78 -8.99
CA TRP A 148 13.40 -8.89 -7.53
C TRP A 148 14.76 -8.85 -6.85
N VAL A 149 14.82 -8.29 -5.65
CA VAL A 149 16.00 -8.46 -4.79
C VAL A 149 15.99 -9.91 -4.30
N GLU A 150 17.05 -10.65 -4.60
CA GLU A 150 17.11 -12.09 -4.38
C GLU A 150 16.95 -12.43 -2.89
N GLY A 151 16.00 -13.33 -2.57
CA GLY A 151 15.69 -13.69 -1.18
C GLY A 151 14.77 -12.71 -0.42
N PHE A 152 14.41 -11.55 -0.99
CA PHE A 152 13.59 -10.53 -0.31
C PHE A 152 12.15 -10.47 -0.82
N ARG A 153 11.57 -11.66 -1.02
CA ARG A 153 10.14 -11.84 -1.30
C ARG A 153 9.59 -12.90 -0.37
N HIS A 154 8.85 -12.45 0.63
CA HIS A 154 8.23 -13.31 1.64
C HIS A 154 6.73 -13.35 1.46
N VAL A 155 6.17 -14.54 1.65
CA VAL A 155 4.72 -14.79 1.61
C VAL A 155 4.39 -15.68 2.78
N TRP A 156 3.49 -15.24 3.66
CA TRP A 156 3.08 -16.01 4.83
C TRP A 156 1.59 -15.84 5.13
N SER A 157 1.03 -16.80 5.86
CA SER A 157 -0.31 -16.66 6.41
C SER A 157 -0.25 -15.86 7.71
N THR A 158 -1.03 -14.79 7.81
CA THR A 158 -1.18 -14.01 9.06
C THR A 158 -1.70 -14.84 10.26
N GLN A 159 -2.26 -16.03 10.00
CA GLN A 159 -2.77 -16.95 11.03
C GLN A 159 -1.81 -18.11 11.36
N ALA A 160 -0.70 -18.25 10.63
CA ALA A 160 0.34 -19.21 10.98
C ALA A 160 1.01 -18.76 12.29
N LYS A 161 1.34 -19.71 13.18
CA LYS A 161 1.99 -19.42 14.48
C LYS A 161 3.44 -19.89 14.57
N ASN A 162 3.93 -20.58 13.55
CA ASN A 162 5.19 -21.33 13.59
C ASN A 162 6.16 -20.95 12.45
N GLU A 163 6.02 -19.75 11.90
CA GLU A 163 6.90 -19.22 10.84
C GLU A 163 7.61 -17.97 11.35
N ASP A 164 8.85 -17.72 10.91
CA ASP A 164 9.60 -16.51 11.25
C ASP A 164 8.86 -15.23 10.83
N TYR A 165 7.99 -15.36 9.81
CA TYR A 165 7.01 -14.36 9.42
C TYR A 165 5.61 -14.86 9.78
N HIS A 166 5.00 -14.26 10.80
CA HIS A 166 3.65 -14.55 11.24
C HIS A 166 2.92 -13.26 11.63
N GLY A 167 1.58 -13.31 11.70
CA GLY A 167 0.78 -12.14 12.04
C GLY A 167 0.78 -11.06 10.95
N ASN A 168 0.28 -9.86 11.29
CA ASN A 168 0.39 -8.69 10.42
C ASN A 168 1.79 -8.07 10.55
N VAL A 169 2.23 -7.36 9.52
CA VAL A 169 3.49 -6.59 9.58
C VAL A 169 3.37 -5.51 10.64
N ASP A 170 4.29 -5.54 11.61
CA ASP A 170 4.51 -4.49 12.60
C ASP A 170 5.90 -3.87 12.43
N SER A 171 6.23 -2.87 13.26
CA SER A 171 7.53 -2.19 13.17
C SER A 171 8.71 -3.14 13.43
N ALA A 172 8.59 -4.08 14.36
CA ALA A 172 9.71 -4.96 14.71
C ALA A 172 10.01 -5.96 13.58
N LEU A 173 8.97 -6.60 13.04
CA LEU A 173 9.09 -7.50 11.90
C LEU A 173 9.62 -6.77 10.68
N PHE A 174 9.05 -5.59 10.37
CA PHE A 174 9.49 -4.80 9.23
C PHE A 174 10.93 -4.35 9.37
N GLU A 175 11.33 -3.79 10.51
CA GLU A 175 12.70 -3.28 10.71
C GLU A 175 13.76 -4.39 10.63
N ASN A 176 13.47 -5.59 11.14
CA ASN A 176 14.37 -6.73 11.00
C ASN A 176 14.50 -7.17 9.53
N TRP A 177 13.39 -7.25 8.80
CA TRP A 177 13.41 -7.54 7.36
C TRP A 177 14.15 -6.45 6.58
N PHE A 178 13.89 -5.18 6.90
CA PHE A 178 14.48 -4.02 6.26
C PHE A 178 15.98 -3.91 6.50
N TYR A 179 16.45 -4.20 7.71
CA TYR A 179 17.89 -4.28 8.02
C TYR A 179 18.60 -5.30 7.13
N LYS A 180 18.06 -6.53 7.05
CA LYS A 180 18.61 -7.58 6.18
C LYS A 180 18.57 -7.18 4.70
N LEU A 181 17.52 -6.48 4.29
CA LEU A 181 17.41 -5.94 2.93
C LEU A 181 18.54 -4.94 2.67
N CYS A 182 18.76 -3.97 3.56
CA CYS A 182 19.84 -2.99 3.40
C CYS A 182 21.22 -3.65 3.40
N GLU A 183 21.47 -4.64 4.26
CA GLU A 183 22.71 -5.41 4.26
C GLU A 183 22.95 -6.14 2.93
N ASN A 184 21.91 -6.78 2.38
CA ASN A 184 21.98 -7.44 1.09
C ASN A 184 22.23 -6.46 -0.06
N LEU A 185 21.51 -5.34 -0.06
CA LEU A 185 21.68 -4.29 -1.05
C LEU A 185 23.10 -3.72 -1.01
N HIS A 186 23.63 -3.42 0.17
CA HIS A 186 25.00 -2.97 0.36
C HIS A 186 26.05 -3.98 -0.15
N THR A 187 25.77 -5.27 -0.03
CA THR A 187 26.68 -6.34 -0.47
C THR A 187 26.69 -6.52 -1.98
N HIS A 188 25.54 -6.35 -2.64
CA HIS A 188 25.36 -6.74 -4.05
C HIS A 188 25.13 -5.58 -5.03
N TYR A 189 24.90 -4.37 -4.50
CA TYR A 189 24.61 -3.17 -5.27
C TYR A 189 25.37 -1.97 -4.69
N ASP A 190 25.41 -0.89 -5.46
CA ASP A 190 25.85 0.42 -4.98
C ASP A 190 24.81 1.05 -4.00
N PRO A 191 25.17 2.13 -3.28
CA PRO A 191 24.24 2.91 -2.47
C PRO A 191 22.88 3.14 -3.15
N CYS A 192 21.84 2.49 -2.63
CA CYS A 192 20.51 2.49 -3.22
C CYS A 192 19.67 3.67 -2.77
N ARG A 193 18.68 4.04 -3.59
CA ARG A 193 17.52 4.80 -3.14
C ARG A 193 16.34 3.86 -2.96
N ILE A 194 15.70 3.90 -1.81
CA ILE A 194 14.64 3.00 -1.41
C ILE A 194 13.32 3.75 -1.32
N HIS A 195 12.36 3.32 -2.12
CA HIS A 195 11.00 3.82 -2.18
C HIS A 195 10.07 2.95 -1.34
N MET A 196 9.39 3.56 -0.38
CA MET A 196 8.37 2.89 0.45
C MET A 196 7.27 3.86 0.88
N ASP A 197 6.11 3.35 1.28
CA ASP A 197 5.01 4.21 1.73
C ASP A 197 5.25 4.80 3.13
N GLY A 198 4.40 5.75 3.51
CA GLY A 198 4.47 6.42 4.80
C GLY A 198 3.75 5.72 5.94
N ALA A 199 3.53 4.40 5.89
CA ALA A 199 2.81 3.67 6.93
C ALA A 199 3.42 3.90 8.31
N LYS A 200 2.57 3.88 9.34
CA LYS A 200 3.00 4.17 10.73
C LYS A 200 4.12 3.24 11.18
N TYR A 201 4.08 1.97 10.78
CA TYR A 201 5.09 0.99 11.17
C TYR A 201 6.44 1.21 10.47
N HIS A 202 6.47 1.81 9.27
CA HIS A 202 7.70 2.25 8.58
C HIS A 202 8.34 3.49 9.22
N LYS A 203 7.52 4.29 9.91
CA LYS A 203 7.89 5.59 10.49
C LYS A 203 7.93 5.56 12.02
N ARG A 204 8.43 4.47 12.61
CA ARG A 204 8.65 4.41 14.07
C ARG A 204 9.67 5.47 14.47
N ASN A 205 9.18 6.48 15.19
CA ASN A 205 9.99 7.60 15.66
C ASN A 205 10.86 7.15 16.86
N VAL A 206 12.18 7.32 16.76
CA VAL A 206 13.13 6.97 17.82
C VAL A 206 13.44 8.12 18.78
N ASN A 207 13.12 9.38 18.40
CA ASN A 207 13.29 10.57 19.23
C ASN A 207 11.92 11.16 19.62
N LEU A 208 11.05 10.31 20.17
CA LEU A 208 9.71 10.70 20.61
C LEU A 208 9.77 11.75 21.72
N ALA A 209 9.16 12.90 21.45
CA ALA A 209 8.86 13.91 22.46
C ALA A 209 7.51 13.58 23.14
N PRO A 210 7.32 13.93 24.42
CA PRO A 210 6.05 13.78 25.10
C PRO A 210 4.94 14.53 24.35
N ASN A 211 3.76 13.91 24.24
CA ASN A 211 2.59 14.52 23.60
C ASN A 211 1.73 15.28 24.63
N SER A 212 0.65 15.94 24.19
CA SER A 212 -0.23 16.74 25.06
C SER A 212 -0.90 15.94 26.19
N ASN A 213 -0.95 14.62 26.07
CA ASN A 213 -1.55 13.72 27.06
C ASN A 213 -0.49 13.08 27.97
N ALA A 214 0.80 13.36 27.78
CA ALA A 214 1.87 12.85 28.63
C ALA A 214 1.72 13.39 30.06
N LYS A 215 2.15 12.61 31.05
CA LYS A 215 2.11 13.04 32.45
C LYS A 215 3.08 14.21 32.66
N LYS A 216 2.75 15.12 33.57
CA LYS A 216 3.60 16.26 33.94
C LYS A 216 5.04 15.83 34.24
N GLU A 217 5.21 14.75 34.99
CA GLU A 217 6.51 14.18 35.35
C GLU A 217 7.33 13.72 34.14
N GLU A 218 6.67 13.14 33.13
CA GLU A 218 7.31 12.71 31.88
C GLU A 218 7.78 13.93 31.08
N MET A 219 6.93 14.96 30.99
CA MET A 219 7.28 16.24 30.35
C MET A 219 8.47 16.92 31.06
N GLN A 220 8.48 16.94 32.39
CA GLN A 220 9.58 17.51 33.18
C GLN A 220 10.89 16.71 33.01
N ARG A 221 10.80 15.37 32.99
CA ARG A 221 11.96 14.50 32.76
C ARG A 221 12.55 14.67 31.36
N TRP A 222 11.71 14.93 30.35
CA TRP A 222 12.19 15.22 29.01
C TRP A 222 12.83 16.62 28.89
N LEU A 223 12.33 17.60 29.67
CA LEU A 223 12.78 18.99 29.65
C LEU A 223 13.95 19.32 30.58
N LEU A 224 14.52 18.36 31.31
CA LEU A 224 15.52 18.58 32.40
C LEU A 224 16.47 19.79 32.17
N PRO A 225 16.64 20.71 33.14
CA PRO A 225 15.88 20.97 34.36
C PRO A 225 15.04 22.25 34.19
N HIS A 226 13.79 22.13 33.77
CA HIS A 226 12.90 23.29 33.59
C HIS A 226 11.63 23.13 34.46
N GLU A 227 11.45 24.02 35.43
CA GLU A 227 10.19 24.19 36.15
C GLU A 227 9.36 25.30 35.50
N HIS A 228 8.45 24.94 34.60
CA HIS A 228 7.58 25.91 33.92
C HIS A 228 6.11 25.52 33.95
N ALA A 229 5.23 26.53 34.01
CA ALA A 229 3.78 26.34 33.97
C ALA A 229 3.26 25.90 32.59
N GLN A 230 4.08 25.99 31.54
CA GLN A 230 3.71 25.70 30.14
C GLN A 230 4.60 24.62 29.50
N LEU A 231 4.82 23.51 30.20
CA LEU A 231 5.73 22.42 29.77
C LEU A 231 5.51 21.98 28.31
N TYR A 232 4.26 21.75 27.90
CA TYR A 232 3.98 21.26 26.55
C TYR A 232 4.27 22.27 25.44
N ALA A 233 4.11 23.58 25.69
CA ALA A 233 4.44 24.61 24.71
C ALA A 233 5.95 24.60 24.40
N ILE A 234 6.77 24.47 25.45
CA ILE A 234 8.23 24.37 25.34
C ILE A 234 8.63 23.06 24.64
N ILE A 235 7.96 21.94 24.92
CA ILE A 235 8.21 20.67 24.21
C ILE A 235 7.92 20.83 22.72
N LYS A 236 6.85 21.51 22.34
CA LYS A 236 6.50 21.74 20.94
C LYS A 236 7.54 22.59 20.19
N GLU A 237 8.17 23.54 20.87
CA GLU A 237 9.23 24.40 20.35
C GLU A 237 10.58 23.67 20.29
N LYS A 238 10.93 22.90 21.34
CA LYS A 238 12.24 22.25 21.46
C LYS A 238 12.33 20.87 20.81
N LYS A 239 11.20 20.25 20.44
CA LYS A 239 11.25 18.91 19.82
C LYS A 239 12.04 18.97 18.52
N ALA A 240 12.97 18.04 18.37
CA ALA A 240 13.67 17.83 17.12
C ALA A 240 12.71 17.25 16.06
N ASP A 241 13.11 17.35 14.80
CA ASP A 241 12.41 16.66 13.73
C ASP A 241 12.39 15.15 13.97
N PRO A 242 11.29 14.45 13.60
CA PRO A 242 11.19 13.01 13.76
C PRO A 242 12.33 12.27 13.07
N ARG A 243 13.00 11.38 13.79
CA ARG A 243 13.98 10.45 13.25
C ARG A 243 13.39 9.05 13.23
N TYR A 244 13.28 8.45 12.05
CA TYR A 244 12.67 7.14 11.88
C TYR A 244 13.72 6.03 11.94
N ALA A 245 13.38 4.90 12.57
CA ALA A 245 14.28 3.75 12.70
C ALA A 245 14.77 3.25 11.33
N THR A 246 13.87 3.20 10.35
CA THR A 246 14.19 2.81 8.96
C THR A 246 15.17 3.77 8.28
N CYS A 247 15.04 5.08 8.51
CA CYS A 247 16.02 6.07 8.06
C CYS A 247 17.41 5.81 8.63
N ILE A 248 17.50 5.52 9.94
CA ILE A 248 18.78 5.23 10.60
C ILE A 248 19.40 3.94 10.03
N ILE A 249 18.60 2.91 9.81
CA ILE A 249 19.06 1.65 9.22
C ILE A 249 19.61 1.90 7.81
N ALA A 250 18.84 2.56 6.94
CA ALA A 250 19.25 2.84 5.56
C ALA A 250 20.53 3.70 5.52
N GLU A 251 20.58 4.77 6.32
CA GLU A 251 21.76 5.65 6.45
C GLU A 251 23.01 4.84 6.85
N GLY A 252 22.87 3.87 7.75
CA GLY A 252 23.96 3.00 8.19
C GLY A 252 24.57 2.13 7.09
N PHE A 253 23.84 1.90 5.99
CA PHE A 253 24.29 1.18 4.79
C PHE A 253 24.45 2.10 3.58
N GLU A 254 24.50 3.43 3.81
CA GLU A 254 24.62 4.48 2.78
C GLU A 254 23.43 4.59 1.81
N HIS A 255 22.28 4.03 2.17
CA HIS A 255 21.07 4.09 1.37
C HIS A 255 20.24 5.34 1.69
N GLU A 256 19.53 5.86 0.68
CA GLU A 256 18.58 6.97 0.84
C GLU A 256 17.15 6.43 0.87
N ILE A 257 16.32 6.86 1.82
CA ILE A 257 14.87 6.59 1.78
C ILE A 257 14.13 7.75 1.12
N LEU A 258 13.22 7.41 0.20
CA LEU A 258 12.23 8.30 -0.37
C LEU A 258 10.81 7.79 -0.10
N PHE A 259 10.15 8.41 0.88
CA PHE A 259 8.76 8.08 1.20
C PHE A 259 7.81 8.49 0.07
N THR A 260 6.97 7.55 -0.37
CA THR A 260 5.94 7.85 -1.35
C THR A 260 4.85 8.74 -0.74
N PRO A 261 4.23 9.61 -1.56
CA PRO A 261 3.10 10.41 -1.12
C PRO A 261 2.00 9.51 -0.58
N PRO A 262 1.29 9.91 0.50
CA PRO A 262 0.26 9.07 1.11
C PRO A 262 -0.76 8.59 0.07
N TYR A 263 -0.93 7.27 0.01
CA TYR A 263 -1.96 6.62 -0.79
C TYR A 263 -3.22 6.45 0.07
N HIS A 264 -4.37 6.94 -0.39
CA HIS A 264 -5.64 6.73 0.29
C HIS A 264 -6.12 5.29 0.03
N ARG A 265 -5.86 4.36 0.95
CA ARG A 265 -6.74 3.20 1.13
C ARG A 265 -7.75 3.57 2.20
N SER A 266 -8.98 3.85 1.77
CA SER A 266 -10.13 3.82 2.66
C SER A 266 -10.21 2.42 3.27
N SER A 267 -9.96 2.34 4.57
CA SER A 267 -10.31 1.19 5.41
C SER A 267 -11.78 0.84 5.26
#